data_AF-A0A1J0KRQ0-F1
#
_entry.id   AF-A0A1J0KRQ0-F1
#
_cell.length_a   1.000
_cell.length_b   1.000
_cell.length_c   1.000
_cell.angle_alpha   90.00
_cell.angle_beta   90.00
_cell.angle_gamma   90.00
#
_symmetry.space_group_name_H-M   'P 1'
#
loop_
_entity.id
_entity.type
_entity.pdbx_description
1 polymer ?
#
loop_
_entity_poly.entity_id
_entity_poly.type
_entity_poly.pdbx_seq_one_letter_code
_entity_poly.pdbx_strand_id
1 'polypeptide(L)'
;MVEYLGKADNTFHALALIFHLAETSNQEYISVKTVEQVIMLMLYFNDCAKYLYDDTYDLSINTAKEVLARKSKFSNDKGFTVSDIYRSGIKWRNVGKELISDGLKLLDEHNYIYLTDKSTYMNKVYKWNI
;
A
#
# COMPACT_ATOMS: atom_id res chain seq x y z
N MET A 1 -20.07 -14.97 8.75
CA MET A 1 -19.23 -14.11 9.60
C MET A 1 -18.65 -14.88 10.79
N VAL A 2 -19.45 -15.66 11.53
CA VAL A 2 -18.99 -16.48 12.68
C VAL A 2 -17.97 -17.57 12.30
N GLU A 3 -18.14 -18.27 11.17
CA GLU A 3 -17.19 -19.29 10.71
C GLU A 3 -15.81 -18.75 10.31
N TYR A 4 -15.75 -17.51 9.81
CA TYR A 4 -14.49 -16.88 9.42
C TYR A 4 -13.65 -16.51 10.65
N LEU A 5 -14.30 -16.03 11.72
CA LEU A 5 -13.65 -15.76 13.00
C LEU A 5 -13.12 -17.03 13.65
N GLY A 6 -13.90 -18.13 13.64
CA GLY A 6 -13.45 -19.42 14.18
C GLY A 6 -12.24 -20.04 13.44
N LYS A 7 -12.17 -19.86 12.12
CA LYS A 7 -11.01 -20.31 11.32
C LYS A 7 -9.77 -19.45 11.56
N ALA A 8 -9.94 -18.15 11.72
CA ALA A 8 -8.85 -17.24 12.06
C ALA A 8 -8.26 -17.58 13.43
N ASP A 9 -9.10 -17.81 14.42
CA ASP A 9 -8.68 -18.13 15.79
C ASP A 9 -7.87 -19.45 15.84
N ASN A 10 -8.35 -20.49 15.15
CA ASN A 10 -7.60 -21.75 15.00
C ASN A 10 -6.23 -21.56 14.31
N THR A 11 -6.14 -20.64 13.35
CA THR A 11 -4.88 -20.33 12.66
C THR A 11 -3.89 -19.64 13.60
N PHE A 12 -4.37 -18.69 14.41
CA PHE A 12 -3.56 -18.03 15.45
C PHE A 12 -3.03 -19.04 16.46
N HIS A 13 -3.88 -19.94 16.96
CA HIS A 13 -3.49 -20.96 17.94
C HIS A 13 -2.47 -21.95 17.36
N ALA A 14 -2.67 -22.40 16.12
CA ALA A 14 -1.73 -23.30 15.45
C ALA A 14 -0.36 -22.65 15.22
N LEU A 15 -0.32 -21.40 14.76
CA LEU A 15 0.93 -20.66 14.58
C LEU A 15 1.65 -20.41 15.91
N ALA A 16 0.92 -20.06 16.97
CA ALA A 16 1.49 -19.88 18.31
C ALA A 16 2.13 -21.17 18.83
N LEU A 17 1.48 -22.32 18.62
CA LEU A 17 2.04 -23.63 18.95
C LEU A 17 3.31 -23.95 18.13
N ILE A 18 3.31 -23.66 16.83
CA ILE A 18 4.47 -23.91 15.96
C ILE A 18 5.67 -23.05 16.40
N PHE A 19 5.48 -21.74 16.62
CA PHE A 19 6.57 -20.88 17.07
C PHE A 19 7.05 -21.25 18.47
N HIS A 20 6.13 -21.60 19.37
CA HIS A 20 6.47 -22.05 20.72
C HIS A 20 7.34 -23.32 20.70
N LEU A 21 6.96 -24.31 19.90
CA LEU A 21 7.72 -25.56 19.75
C LEU A 21 9.07 -25.34 19.04
N ALA A 22 9.17 -24.37 18.14
CA ALA A 22 10.40 -24.07 17.41
C ALA A 22 11.42 -23.28 18.22
N GLU A 23 10.98 -22.31 19.04
CA GLU A 23 11.89 -21.43 19.81
C GLU A 23 12.09 -21.88 21.27
N THR A 24 11.09 -22.51 21.89
CA THR A 24 11.06 -22.79 23.34
C THR A 24 10.38 -24.13 23.66
N SER A 25 10.78 -25.21 22.99
CA SER A 25 10.19 -26.56 23.13
C SER A 25 10.14 -27.11 24.56
N ASN A 26 11.00 -26.61 25.45
CA ASN A 26 11.13 -27.10 26.83
C ASN A 26 10.27 -26.32 27.84
N GLN A 27 9.53 -25.30 27.40
CA GLN A 27 8.62 -24.54 28.26
C GLN A 27 7.18 -25.03 28.06
N GLU A 28 6.43 -25.24 29.15
CA GLU A 28 5.03 -25.70 29.07
C GLU A 28 4.06 -24.62 28.58
N TYR A 29 4.44 -23.33 28.64
CA TYR A 29 3.55 -22.20 28.37
C TYR A 29 4.04 -21.38 27.19
N ILE A 30 3.12 -20.95 26.33
CA ILE A 30 3.41 -20.05 25.21
C ILE A 30 3.77 -18.66 25.77
N SER A 31 4.96 -18.18 25.44
CA SER A 31 5.43 -16.87 25.90
C SER A 31 4.71 -15.72 25.21
N VAL A 32 4.64 -14.55 25.87
CA VAL A 32 4.09 -13.32 25.26
C VAL A 32 4.82 -12.97 23.96
N LYS A 33 6.14 -13.12 23.93
CA LYS A 33 6.97 -12.89 22.73
C LYS A 33 6.52 -13.76 21.56
N THR A 34 6.20 -15.02 21.81
CA THR A 34 5.70 -15.96 20.79
C THR A 34 4.36 -15.49 20.23
N VAL A 35 3.46 -15.00 21.09
CA VAL A 35 2.18 -14.43 20.65
C VAL A 35 2.37 -13.17 19.81
N GLU A 36 3.29 -12.28 20.21
CA GLU A 36 3.62 -11.07 19.44
C GLU A 36 4.16 -11.40 18.04
N GLN A 37 5.02 -12.41 17.92
CA GLN A 37 5.53 -12.88 16.63
C GLN A 37 4.41 -13.38 15.70
N VAL A 38 3.44 -14.12 16.25
CA VAL A 38 2.27 -14.59 15.47
C VAL A 38 1.42 -13.41 15.01
N ILE A 39 1.16 -12.43 15.87
CA ILE A 39 0.42 -11.22 15.51
C ILE A 39 1.14 -10.47 14.38
N MET A 40 2.45 -10.28 14.49
CA MET A 40 3.24 -9.63 13.44
C MET A 40 3.20 -10.38 12.12
N LEU A 41 3.27 -11.71 12.14
CA LEU A 41 3.16 -12.54 10.94
C LEU A 41 1.76 -12.41 10.29
N MET A 42 0.70 -12.41 11.09
CA MET A 42 -0.67 -12.27 10.59
C MET A 42 -0.92 -10.89 10.01
N LEU A 43 -0.36 -9.84 10.60
CA LEU A 43 -0.36 -8.49 10.03
C LEU A 43 0.36 -8.45 8.68
N TYR A 44 1.54 -9.06 8.60
CA TYR A 44 2.29 -9.17 7.35
C TYR A 44 1.50 -9.89 6.25
N PHE A 45 0.85 -11.02 6.56
CA PHE A 45 0.00 -11.71 5.58
C PHE A 45 -1.21 -10.90 5.17
N ASN A 46 -1.82 -10.13 6.08
CA ASN A 46 -2.92 -9.24 5.74
C ASN A 46 -2.46 -8.13 4.79
N ASP A 47 -1.27 -7.55 5.02
CA ASP A 47 -0.69 -6.54 4.14
C ASP A 47 -0.31 -7.12 2.77
N CYS A 48 0.20 -8.36 2.74
CA CYS A 48 0.45 -9.08 1.48
C CYS A 48 -0.85 -9.39 0.74
N ALA A 49 -1.92 -9.77 1.46
CA ALA A 49 -3.21 -10.06 0.85
C ALA A 49 -3.86 -8.78 0.29
N LYS A 50 -3.76 -7.65 1.00
CA LYS A 50 -4.14 -6.35 0.44
C LYS A 50 -3.32 -6.03 -0.81
N TYR A 51 -2.02 -6.23 -0.77
CA TYR A 51 -1.18 -6.02 -1.95
C TYR A 51 -1.57 -6.92 -3.14
N LEU A 52 -1.94 -8.18 -2.89
CA LEU A 52 -2.24 -9.15 -3.95
C LEU A 52 -3.68 -9.09 -4.48
N TYR A 53 -4.63 -8.67 -3.65
CA TYR A 53 -6.07 -8.84 -3.93
C TYR A 53 -6.89 -7.58 -3.72
N ASP A 54 -6.29 -6.47 -3.28
CA ASP A 54 -7.03 -5.22 -3.20
C ASP A 54 -7.15 -4.64 -4.60
N ASP A 55 -8.39 -4.60 -5.12
CA ASP A 55 -8.74 -3.94 -6.38
C ASP A 55 -8.17 -2.51 -6.44
N THR A 56 -8.04 -1.84 -5.29
CA THR A 56 -7.45 -0.49 -5.22
C THR A 56 -5.94 -0.47 -5.48
N TYR A 57 -5.21 -1.55 -5.18
CA TYR A 57 -3.79 -1.67 -5.48
C TYR A 57 -3.56 -1.77 -7.00
N ASP A 58 -4.31 -2.64 -7.67
CA ASP A 58 -4.30 -2.74 -9.14
C ASP A 58 -4.74 -1.45 -9.80
N LEU A 59 -5.77 -0.78 -9.26
CA LEU A 59 -6.21 0.52 -9.76
C LEU A 59 -5.15 1.61 -9.56
N SER A 60 -4.39 1.59 -8.46
CA SER A 60 -3.30 2.54 -8.19
C SER A 60 -2.12 2.31 -9.14
N ILE A 61 -1.75 1.04 -9.41
CA ILE A 61 -0.75 0.70 -10.43
C ILE A 61 -1.20 1.15 -11.81
N ASN A 62 -2.45 0.87 -12.19
CA ASN A 62 -2.98 1.26 -13.49
C ASN A 62 -3.02 2.78 -13.62
N THR A 63 -3.40 3.48 -12.56
CA THR A 63 -3.33 4.94 -12.47
C THR A 63 -1.89 5.44 -12.67
N ALA A 64 -0.91 4.86 -11.98
CA ALA A 64 0.51 5.21 -12.12
C ALA A 64 1.01 5.02 -13.56
N LYS A 65 0.73 3.86 -14.17
CA LYS A 65 1.08 3.55 -15.57
C LYS A 65 0.48 4.55 -16.55
N GLU A 66 -0.76 4.95 -16.35
CA GLU A 66 -1.42 5.91 -17.23
C GLU A 66 -0.91 7.34 -17.08
N VAL A 67 -0.57 7.77 -15.85
CA VAL A 67 0.10 9.05 -15.63
C VAL A 67 1.47 9.05 -16.32
N LEU A 68 2.23 7.96 -16.17
CA LEU A 68 3.53 7.79 -16.82
C LEU A 68 3.43 7.83 -18.35
N ALA A 69 2.45 7.16 -18.94
CA ALA A 69 2.19 7.22 -20.38
C ALA A 69 1.84 8.63 -20.89
N ARG A 70 1.43 9.54 -19.99
CA ARG A 70 1.13 10.94 -20.28
C ARG A 70 2.20 11.90 -19.74
N LYS A 71 3.43 11.42 -19.51
CA LYS A 71 4.57 12.24 -19.03
C LYS A 71 4.68 13.59 -19.73
N SER A 72 4.54 13.62 -21.06
CA SER A 72 4.62 14.85 -21.88
C SER A 72 3.53 15.89 -21.60
N LYS A 73 2.37 15.49 -21.05
CA LYS A 73 1.33 16.43 -20.62
C LYS A 73 1.61 17.08 -19.27
N PHE A 74 2.47 16.47 -18.47
CA PHE A 74 2.78 16.88 -17.10
C PHE A 74 4.26 17.24 -16.94
N SER A 75 4.94 17.61 -18.02
CA SER A 75 6.36 17.97 -18.04
C SER A 75 6.61 19.48 -17.91
N ASN A 76 5.89 20.13 -16.99
CA ASN A 76 6.08 21.57 -16.73
C ASN A 76 7.29 21.78 -15.80
N ASP A 77 8.08 22.84 -16.05
CA ASP A 77 9.20 23.26 -15.21
C ASP A 77 8.80 23.55 -13.74
N LYS A 78 7.53 23.87 -13.50
CA LYS A 78 6.97 24.07 -12.16
C LYS A 78 6.54 22.77 -11.48
N GLY A 79 6.60 21.63 -12.17
CA GLY A 79 6.03 20.36 -11.73
C GLY A 79 4.53 20.25 -11.96
N PHE A 80 3.93 19.23 -11.39
CA PHE A 80 2.50 18.94 -11.47
C PHE A 80 1.96 18.40 -10.16
N THR A 81 0.66 18.53 -9.95
CA THR A 81 -0.05 18.11 -8.74
C THR A 81 -1.11 17.06 -9.05
N VAL A 82 -1.63 16.42 -8.01
CA VAL A 82 -2.83 15.57 -8.10
C VAL A 82 -4.01 16.33 -8.74
N SER A 83 -4.15 17.61 -8.43
CA SER A 83 -5.23 18.46 -8.97
C SER A 83 -5.07 18.71 -10.47
N ASP A 84 -3.85 18.82 -10.98
CA ASP A 84 -3.59 19.00 -12.42
C ASP A 84 -3.99 17.75 -13.21
N ILE A 85 -3.66 16.56 -12.69
CA ILE A 85 -4.05 15.29 -13.29
C ILE A 85 -5.57 15.13 -13.23
N TYR A 86 -6.18 15.35 -12.07
CA TYR A 86 -7.63 15.27 -11.85
C TYR A 86 -8.42 16.16 -12.82
N ARG A 87 -7.93 17.36 -13.11
CA ARG A 87 -8.58 18.32 -14.04
C ARG A 87 -8.30 18.02 -15.51
N SER A 88 -7.30 17.20 -15.84
CA SER A 88 -6.88 16.95 -17.22
C SER A 88 -7.86 16.11 -18.05
N GLY A 89 -8.92 15.55 -17.45
CA GLY A 89 -9.96 14.84 -18.19
C GLY A 89 -11.07 14.25 -17.32
N ILE A 90 -12.19 13.88 -17.96
CA ILE A 90 -13.34 13.23 -17.29
C ILE A 90 -12.93 11.90 -16.64
N LYS A 91 -12.06 11.13 -17.31
CA LYS A 91 -11.53 9.87 -16.77
C LYS A 91 -10.91 10.03 -15.38
N TRP A 92 -10.05 11.04 -15.22
CA TRP A 92 -9.37 11.29 -13.94
C TRP A 92 -10.31 11.78 -12.85
N ARG A 93 -11.42 12.43 -13.24
CA ARG A 93 -12.48 12.78 -12.29
C ARG A 93 -13.19 11.54 -11.74
N ASN A 94 -13.38 10.51 -12.57
CA ASN A 94 -13.97 9.23 -12.17
C ASN A 94 -13.02 8.39 -11.31
N VAL A 95 -11.71 8.48 -11.56
CA VAL A 95 -10.67 7.82 -10.74
C VAL A 95 -10.62 8.38 -9.32
N GLY A 96 -10.87 9.69 -9.15
CA GLY A 96 -10.84 10.36 -7.86
C GLY A 96 -9.42 10.78 -7.45
N LYS A 97 -9.33 11.73 -6.52
CA LYS A 97 -8.05 12.32 -6.11
C LYS A 97 -7.18 11.38 -5.27
N GLU A 98 -7.79 10.52 -4.46
CA GLU A 98 -7.09 9.60 -3.58
C GLU A 98 -6.28 8.58 -4.39
N LEU A 99 -6.94 7.90 -5.34
CA LEU A 99 -6.30 6.92 -6.22
C LEU A 99 -5.19 7.53 -7.11
N ILE A 100 -5.39 8.78 -7.56
CA ILE A 100 -4.33 9.53 -8.26
C ILE A 100 -3.14 9.75 -7.33
N SER A 101 -3.37 10.15 -6.08
CA SER A 101 -2.33 10.36 -5.09
C SER A 101 -1.55 9.06 -4.79
N ASP A 102 -2.25 7.94 -4.65
CA ASP A 102 -1.64 6.62 -4.43
C ASP A 102 -0.81 6.18 -5.64
N GLY A 103 -1.32 6.39 -6.86
CA GLY A 103 -0.55 6.16 -8.08
C GLY A 103 0.71 7.04 -8.17
N LEU A 104 0.66 8.30 -7.76
CA LEU A 104 1.84 9.16 -7.69
C LEU A 104 2.83 8.72 -6.61
N LYS A 105 2.35 8.24 -5.46
CA LYS A 105 3.19 7.65 -4.41
C LYS A 105 3.99 6.46 -4.94
N LEU A 106 3.35 5.57 -5.71
CA LEU A 106 4.03 4.45 -6.36
C LEU A 106 5.12 4.90 -7.36
N LEU A 107 4.86 5.96 -8.13
CA LEU A 107 5.86 6.53 -9.05
C LEU A 107 7.05 7.15 -8.31
N ASP A 108 6.82 7.79 -7.17
CA ASP A 108 7.85 8.38 -6.30
C ASP A 108 8.71 7.27 -5.67
N GLU A 109 8.08 6.23 -5.10
CA GLU A 109 8.76 5.06 -4.51
C GLU A 109 9.64 4.32 -5.52
N HIS A 110 9.28 4.33 -6.80
CA HIS A 110 10.04 3.70 -7.90
C HIS A 110 10.95 4.69 -8.65
N ASN A 111 11.19 5.88 -8.12
CA ASN A 111 12.09 6.90 -8.68
C ASN A 111 11.74 7.37 -10.11
N TYR A 112 10.47 7.34 -10.50
CA TYR A 112 10.03 7.98 -11.76
C TYR A 112 9.77 9.47 -11.60
N ILE A 113 9.34 9.87 -10.41
CA ILE A 113 9.09 11.25 -10.02
C ILE A 113 9.73 11.52 -8.65
N TYR A 114 9.80 12.79 -8.27
CA TYR A 114 10.21 13.20 -6.95
C TYR A 114 9.33 14.36 -6.46
N LEU A 115 9.06 14.36 -5.16
CA LEU A 115 8.33 15.43 -4.50
C LEU A 115 9.22 16.68 -4.34
N THR A 116 8.81 17.81 -4.93
CA THR A 116 9.55 19.08 -4.83
C THR A 116 9.07 20.00 -3.71
N ASP A 117 7.83 19.83 -3.25
CA ASP A 117 7.25 20.63 -2.17
C ASP A 117 6.41 19.74 -1.25
N LYS A 118 6.68 19.83 0.07
CA LYS A 118 6.03 19.10 1.16
C LYS A 118 4.88 19.88 1.81
N SER A 119 4.21 20.76 1.09
CA SER A 119 2.96 21.37 1.56
C SER A 119 1.86 20.31 1.78
N THR A 120 0.68 20.73 2.27
CA THR A 120 -0.45 19.84 2.61
C THR A 120 -0.79 18.85 1.47
N TYR A 121 -1.38 17.69 1.81
CA TYR A 121 -1.66 16.56 0.90
C TYR A 121 -2.24 16.96 -0.47
N MET A 122 -3.05 18.04 -0.54
CA MET A 122 -3.65 18.53 -1.80
C MET A 122 -2.72 19.36 -2.71
N ASN A 123 -1.61 19.88 -2.18
CA ASN A 123 -0.70 20.81 -2.87
C ASN A 123 0.71 20.23 -3.04
N LYS A 124 0.87 18.92 -2.82
CA LYS A 124 2.09 18.20 -3.17
C LYS A 124 2.43 18.39 -4.64
N VAL A 125 3.61 18.94 -4.91
CA VAL A 125 4.13 19.15 -6.26
C VAL A 125 5.15 18.07 -6.56
N TYR A 126 4.98 17.42 -7.71
CA TYR A 126 5.86 16.37 -8.21
C TYR A 126 6.56 16.84 -9.48
N LYS A 127 7.79 16.38 -9.68
CA LYS A 127 8.54 16.53 -10.93
C LYS A 127 9.03 15.18 -11.41
N TRP A 128 9.17 15.05 -12.72
CA TRP A 128 9.78 13.86 -13.31
C TRP A 128 11.26 13.79 -12.97
N ASN A 129 11.74 12.60 -12.60
CA ASN A 129 13.18 12.34 -12.65
C ASN A 129 13.61 12.37 -14.13
N ILE A 130 14.71 13.08 -14.37
CA ILE A 130 15.36 13.24 -15.67
C ILE A 130 16.31 12.07 -15.88
#